data_AF-A0A2N1N6Z2-F1
#
_entry.id   AF-A0A2N1N6Z2-F1
#
_cell.length_a   1.000
_cell.length_b   1.000
_cell.length_c   1.000
_cell.angle_alpha   90.00
_cell.angle_beta   90.00
_cell.angle_gamma   90.00
#
_symmetry.space_group_name_H-M   'P 1'
#
loop_
_entity.id
_entity.type
_entity.pdbx_description
1 polymer ?
#
loop_
_entity_poly.entity_id
_entity_poly.type
_entity_poly.pdbx_seq_one_letter_code
_entity_poly.pdbx_strand_id
1 'polypeptide(L)' 'MKFVNKKLDAIIKKRRQEIEDIPLDEHLPHDILTSMIIKNTLRDVNYIEAGKATRAMTDTEIRGNLFDGLLGG' A
#
# COMPACT_ATOMS: atom_id res chain seq x y z
N MET A 1 7.91 -14.28 14.32
CA MET A 1 6.78 -13.52 13.73
C MET A 1 6.56 -12.14 14.33
N LYS A 2 6.40 -11.98 15.67
CA LYS A 2 6.09 -10.67 16.29
C LYS A 2 7.07 -9.53 15.93
N PHE A 3 8.38 -9.83 15.85
CA PHE A 3 9.39 -8.85 15.44
C PHE A 3 9.24 -8.44 13.96
N VAL A 4 9.09 -9.42 13.07
CA VAL A 4 8.90 -9.19 11.62
C VAL A 4 7.64 -8.37 11.36
N ASN A 5 6.51 -8.73 11.99
CA ASN A 5 5.26 -7.98 11.86
C ASN A 5 5.41 -6.53 12.30
N LYS A 6 6.08 -6.26 13.43
CA LYS A 6 6.37 -4.89 13.88
C LYS A 6 7.20 -4.11 12.88
N LYS A 7 8.19 -4.75 12.23
CA LYS A 7 9.03 -4.11 11.21
C LYS A 7 8.22 -3.80 9.95
N LEU A 8 7.41 -4.75 9.47
CA LEU A 8 6.52 -4.54 8.33
C LEU A 8 5.50 -3.44 8.61
N ASP A 9 4.87 -3.44 9.79
CA ASP A 9 3.93 -2.38 10.20
C ASP A 9 4.60 -1.01 10.19
N ALA A 10 5.83 -0.89 10.69
CA ALA A 10 6.57 0.37 10.69
C ALA A 10 6.88 0.86 9.26
N ILE A 11 7.24 -0.05 8.34
CA ILE A 11 7.52 0.27 6.94
C ILE A 11 6.24 0.74 6.23
N ILE A 12 5.11 0.04 6.42
CA ILE A 12 3.82 0.39 5.83
C ILE A 12 3.37 1.78 6.30
N LYS A 13 3.42 2.03 7.62
CA LYS A 13 3.02 3.32 8.19
C LYS A 13 3.88 4.47 7.70
N LYS A 14 5.21 4.27 7.67
CA LYS A 14 6.13 5.29 7.15
C LYS A 14 5.79 5.63 5.69
N ARG A 15 5.57 4.61 4.85
CA ARG A 15 5.23 4.85 3.44
C ARG A 15 3.86 5.52 3.27
N ARG A 16 2.86 5.19 4.09
CA ARG A 16 1.57 5.90 4.05
C ARG A 16 1.73 7.38 4.34
N GLN A 17 2.49 7.73 5.37
CA GLN A 17 2.77 9.12 5.68
C GLN A 17 3.47 9.82 4.52
N GLU A 18 4.51 9.18 3.93
CA GLU A 18 5.19 9.72 2.75
C GLU A 18 4.22 9.98 1.58
N ILE A 19 3.22 9.11 1.36
CA ILE A 19 2.23 9.29 0.29
C ILE A 19 1.22 10.40 0.63
N GLU A 20 0.79 10.50 1.89
CA GLU A 20 -0.13 11.53 2.37
C GLU A 20 0.52 12.93 2.32
N ASP A 21 1.83 13.01 2.55
CA ASP A 21 2.60 14.25 2.50
C ASP A 21 2.84 14.75 1.05
N ILE A 22 2.72 13.87 0.04
CA ILE A 22 2.91 14.22 -1.37
C ILE A 22 1.57 14.68 -1.98
N PRO A 23 1.48 15.92 -2.53
CA PRO A 23 0.29 16.43 -3.20
C PRO A 23 -0.28 15.49 -4.27
N LEU A 24 -1.61 15.53 -4.50
CA LEU A 24 -2.30 14.62 -5.45
C LEU A 24 -1.80 14.75 -6.90
N ASP A 25 -1.35 15.93 -7.29
CA ASP A 25 -0.80 16.26 -8.60
C ASP A 25 0.66 15.86 -8.78
N GLU A 26 1.34 15.46 -7.70
CA GLU A 26 2.71 14.97 -7.73
C GLU A 26 2.77 13.44 -7.86
N HIS A 27 3.78 13.01 -8.63
CA HIS A 27 4.00 11.61 -8.95
C HIS A 27 4.51 10.83 -7.73
N LEU A 28 3.98 9.63 -7.53
CA LEU A 28 4.46 8.69 -6.53
C LEU A 28 5.45 7.69 -7.14
N PRO A 29 6.41 7.16 -6.36
CA PRO A 29 7.27 6.08 -6.82
C PRO A 29 6.47 4.84 -7.23
N HIS A 30 6.79 4.25 -8.38
CA HIS A 30 6.11 3.04 -8.87
C HIS A 30 6.73 1.75 -8.30
N ASP A 31 6.70 1.60 -6.98
CA ASP A 31 7.12 0.38 -6.29
C ASP A 31 5.94 -0.45 -5.79
N ILE A 32 6.21 -1.72 -5.44
CA ILE A 32 5.18 -2.68 -5.04
C ILE A 32 4.39 -2.20 -3.81
N LEU A 33 5.08 -1.64 -2.80
CA LEU A 33 4.42 -1.19 -1.56
C LEU A 33 3.54 0.03 -1.84
N THR A 34 4.04 0.98 -2.62
CA THR A 34 3.26 2.15 -3.04
C THR A 34 2.03 1.74 -3.85
N SER A 35 2.20 0.80 -4.79
CA SER A 35 1.09 0.28 -5.61
C SER A 35 0.02 -0.43 -4.76
N MET A 36 0.45 -1.16 -3.73
CA MET A 36 -0.47 -1.77 -2.77
C MET A 36 -1.23 -0.72 -1.94
N ILE A 37 -0.54 0.31 -1.45
CA ILE A 37 -1.15 1.35 -0.61
C ILE A 37 -2.19 2.16 -1.39
N ILE A 38 -1.88 2.54 -2.63
CA ILE A 38 -2.77 3.39 -3.44
C ILE A 38 -3.84 2.61 -4.19
N LYS A 39 -3.81 1.28 -4.19
CA LYS A 39 -4.79 0.45 -4.89
C LYS A 39 -6.21 0.83 -4.50
N ASN A 40 -7.09 1.00 -5.50
CA ASN A 40 -8.49 1.43 -5.31
C ASN A 40 -8.65 2.81 -4.65
N THR A 41 -7.63 3.68 -4.71
CA THR A 41 -7.72 5.09 -4.29
C THR A 41 -7.68 6.00 -5.51
N LEU A 42 -7.92 7.30 -5.33
CA LEU A 42 -7.76 8.31 -6.39
C LEU A 42 -6.34 8.36 -6.97
N ARG A 43 -5.34 7.85 -6.25
CA ARG A 43 -3.95 7.77 -6.71
C ARG A 43 -3.67 6.47 -7.50
N ASP A 44 -4.61 5.52 -7.59
CA ASP A 44 -4.48 4.33 -8.45
C ASP A 44 -4.63 4.71 -9.92
N VAL A 45 -3.64 4.38 -10.74
CA VAL A 45 -3.69 4.58 -12.20
C VAL A 45 -4.86 3.81 -12.84
N ASN A 46 -5.30 2.72 -12.21
CA ASN A 46 -6.44 1.91 -12.64
C ASN A 46 -7.70 2.18 -11.79
N TYR A 47 -7.82 3.37 -11.19
CA TYR A 47 -9.00 3.72 -10.42
C TYR A 47 -10.25 3.71 -11.32
N ILE A 48 -11.19 2.81 -11.02
CA ILE A 48 -12.49 2.75 -11.68
C ILE A 48 -13.53 3.20 -10.67
N GLU A 49 -14.13 4.37 -10.90
CA GLU A 49 -15.14 4.99 -10.03
C GLU A 49 -16.48 4.21 -10.00
N ALA A 50 -16.60 3.14 -10.79
CA ALA A 50 -17.80 2.33 -10.89
C ALA A 50 -17.81 1.13 -9.91
N GLY A 51 -18.37 1.32 -8.72
CA GLY A 51 -19.06 0.29 -7.91
C GLY A 51 -18.33 -0.99 -7.49
N LYS A 52 -17.06 -1.19 -7.86
CA LYS A 52 -16.24 -2.38 -7.57
C LYS A 52 -14.90 -2.05 -6.92
N ALA A 53 -14.51 -0.78 -6.82
CA ALA A 53 -13.35 -0.35 -6.04
C ALA A 53 -13.72 -0.47 -4.55
N THR A 54 -13.57 -1.68 -4.00
CA THR A 54 -14.21 -2.08 -2.74
C THR A 54 -13.69 -1.36 -1.50
N ARG A 55 -12.48 -0.78 -1.55
CA ARG A 55 -11.84 0.11 -0.58
C ARG A 55 -10.32 0.05 -0.80
N ALA A 56 -9.60 1.02 -0.22
CA ALA A 56 -8.16 0.89 -0.04
C ALA A 56 -7.81 -0.36 0.80
N MET A 57 -6.66 -0.98 0.53
CA MET A 57 -6.18 -2.09 1.35
C MET A 57 -5.79 -1.62 2.74
N THR A 58 -6.06 -2.45 3.74
CA THR A 58 -5.68 -2.20 5.14
C THR A 58 -4.22 -2.59 5.39
N ASP A 59 -3.62 -2.04 6.45
CA ASP A 59 -2.24 -2.38 6.83
C ASP A 59 -2.04 -3.88 7.07
N THR A 60 -3.06 -4.58 7.59
CA THR A 60 -3.01 -6.02 7.81
C THR A 60 -2.96 -6.79 6.50
N GLU A 61 -3.75 -6.40 5.49
CA GLU A 61 -3.76 -7.03 4.17
C GLU A 61 -2.44 -6.77 3.44
N ILE A 62 -1.94 -5.54 3.47
CA ILE A 62 -0.64 -5.17 2.88
C ILE A 62 0.48 -5.96 3.54
N ARG A 63 0.50 -6.06 4.88
CA ARG A 63 1.49 -6.86 5.60
C ARG A 63 1.42 -8.34 5.21
N GLY A 64 0.21 -8.90 5.07
CA GLY A 64 0.00 -10.28 4.61
C GLY A 64 0.62 -10.50 3.24
N ASN A 65 0.28 -9.64 2.27
CA ASN A 65 0.83 -9.73 0.90
C ASN A 65 2.35 -9.58 0.85
N LEU A 66 2.93 -8.66 1.64
CA LEU A 66 4.38 -8.51 1.74
C LEU A 66 5.02 -9.76 2.36
N PHE A 67 4.40 -10.33 3.37
CA PHE A 67 4.89 -11.53 4.03
C PHE A 67 4.85 -12.73 3.09
N ASP A 68 3.76 -12.92 2.34
CA ASP A 68 3.62 -13.96 1.32
C ASP A 68 4.65 -13.78 0.21
N GLY A 69 4.86 -12.55 -0.27
CA GLY A 69 5.87 -12.23 -1.27
C GLY A 69 7.31 -12.48 -0.82
N LEU A 70 7.60 -12.32 0.48
CA LEU A 70 8.91 -12.65 1.07
C LEU A 70 9.13 -14.16 1.21
N LEU A 71 8.07 -14.94 1.40
CA LEU A 71 8.16 -16.41 1.57
C LEU A 71 8.11 -17.17 0.24
N GLY A 72 7.43 -16.63 -0.77
CA GLY A 72 7.29 -17.25 -2.08
C GLY A 72 8.40 -16.93 -3.08
N GLY A 73 9.42 -16.16 -2.65
CA GLY A 73 10.60 -15.80 -3.44
C GLY A 73 11.67 -16.88 -3.47
#